data_AF-A0A5E4QRI4-F1
#
_entry.id   AF-A0A5E4QRI4-F1
#
_cell.length_a   1.000
_cell.length_b   1.000
_cell.length_c   1.000
_cell.angle_alpha   90.00
_cell.angle_beta   90.00
_cell.angle_gamma   90.00
#
_symmetry.space_group_name_H-M   'P 1'
#
loop_
_entity.id
_entity.type
_entity.pdbx_description
1 polymer ?
#
loop_
_entity_poly.entity_id
_entity_poly.type
_entity_poly.pdbx_seq_one_letter_code
_entity_poly.pdbx_strand_id
1 'polypeptide(L)'
;MPAAYCLRAFAPLTLVPKLTSYNKTEEMQSLLDYSMNECPWYYFDSSYKTLLGGCLIVFGVFGVLLNGWLFATFLHSHLLIFRSHVLVLNLCSASLGRNLIRFPFAASSAIAKRWLYGTASCQLFAFLNQFLGVFQMTALFTLKN
;
A
#
# COMPACT_ATOMS: atom_id res chain seq x y z
N MET A 1 1.32 7.84 -1.58
CA MET A 1 2.68 7.76 -2.18
C MET A 1 3.01 6.39 -2.77
N PRO A 2 2.86 5.23 -2.10
CA PRO A 2 3.18 3.91 -2.69
C PRO A 2 2.32 3.58 -3.92
N ALA A 3 1.02 3.87 -3.84
CA ALA A 3 0.10 3.76 -4.97
C ALA A 3 0.44 4.72 -6.14
N ALA A 4 1.10 5.85 -5.87
CA ALA A 4 1.54 6.77 -6.92
C ALA A 4 2.77 6.22 -7.67
N TYR A 5 3.69 5.54 -6.98
CA TYR A 5 4.80 4.82 -7.64
C TYR A 5 4.29 3.65 -8.49
N CYS A 6 3.27 2.95 -7.99
CA CYS A 6 2.52 1.90 -8.69
C CYS A 6 1.84 2.45 -9.96
N LEU A 7 1.10 3.57 -9.86
CA LEU A 7 0.50 4.27 -11.00
C LEU A 7 1.52 4.77 -12.01
N ARG A 8 2.69 5.28 -11.57
CA ARG A 8 3.80 5.62 -12.48
C ARG A 8 4.43 4.41 -13.17
N ALA A 9 4.38 3.23 -12.56
CA ALA A 9 4.84 1.98 -13.17
C ALA A 9 3.80 1.37 -14.13
N PHE A 10 2.51 1.65 -13.88
CA PHE A 10 1.40 1.24 -14.75
C PHE A 10 1.14 2.24 -15.86
N ALA A 11 1.50 3.52 -15.67
CA ALA A 11 1.59 4.52 -16.70
C ALA A 11 2.53 3.93 -17.75
N PRO A 12 1.98 3.45 -18.85
CA PRO A 12 2.79 2.72 -19.77
C PRO A 12 3.74 3.74 -20.38
N LEU A 13 4.99 3.36 -20.57
CA LEU A 13 5.81 3.92 -21.64
C LEU A 13 5.15 3.74 -23.03
N THR A 14 3.84 3.43 -23.15
CA THR A 14 3.08 3.34 -24.40
C THR A 14 2.45 4.67 -24.81
N LEU A 15 2.74 5.79 -24.13
CA LEU A 15 2.80 7.09 -24.81
C LEU A 15 4.18 7.35 -25.44
N VAL A 16 5.03 6.32 -25.57
CA VAL A 16 6.00 6.23 -26.66
C VAL A 16 5.34 5.47 -27.82
N PRO A 17 4.39 6.04 -28.58
CA PRO A 17 4.21 5.54 -29.93
C PRO A 17 5.53 5.88 -30.65
N LYS A 18 6.27 4.82 -30.94
CA LYS A 18 7.33 4.81 -31.94
C LYS A 18 6.72 5.30 -33.26
N LEU A 19 6.68 6.60 -33.51
CA LEU A 19 6.50 7.19 -34.85
C LEU A 19 7.02 8.63 -34.83
N THR A 20 8.25 8.77 -35.34
CA THR A 20 8.57 9.74 -36.40
C THR A 20 7.77 11.04 -36.39
N SER A 21 8.22 12.03 -35.64
CA SER A 21 8.42 13.39 -36.14
C SER A 21 8.95 14.22 -34.99
N TYR A 22 10.22 14.58 -35.12
CA TYR A 22 11.11 15.32 -34.24
C TYR A 22 10.60 16.71 -33.76
N ASN A 23 9.31 17.05 -33.95
CA ASN A 23 8.80 18.42 -33.85
C ASN A 23 7.52 18.59 -33.00
N LYS A 24 7.16 17.61 -32.14
CA LYS A 24 6.01 17.70 -31.21
C LYS A 24 6.35 17.23 -29.79
N THR A 25 7.60 17.44 -29.38
CA THR A 25 8.16 17.00 -28.09
C THR A 25 8.12 18.10 -27.03
N GLU A 26 8.36 19.36 -27.39
CA GLU A 26 8.45 20.48 -26.44
C GLU A 26 7.11 20.75 -25.70
N GLU A 27 5.98 20.70 -26.41
CA GLU A 27 4.64 21.01 -25.86
C GLU A 27 4.02 19.85 -25.03
N MET A 28 4.36 18.60 -25.36
CA MET A 28 3.84 17.43 -24.63
C MET A 28 4.70 17.14 -23.38
N GLN A 29 6.02 17.36 -23.46
CA GLN A 29 6.89 17.28 -22.29
C GLN A 29 6.60 18.39 -21.29
N SER A 30 6.27 19.61 -21.73
CA SER A 30 5.89 20.70 -20.84
C SER A 30 4.57 20.43 -20.10
N LEU A 31 3.59 19.79 -20.76
CA LEU A 31 2.30 19.46 -20.13
C LEU A 31 2.42 18.26 -19.18
N LEU A 32 3.30 17.29 -19.48
CA LEU A 32 3.62 16.20 -18.57
C LEU A 32 4.43 16.69 -17.35
N ASP A 33 5.38 17.60 -17.57
CA ASP A 33 6.16 18.24 -16.51
C ASP A 33 5.25 19.12 -15.63
N TYR A 34 4.36 19.90 -16.24
CA TYR A 34 3.32 20.68 -15.55
C TYR A 34 2.41 19.79 -14.68
N SER A 35 1.89 18.69 -15.24
CA SER A 35 1.04 17.75 -14.48
C SER A 35 1.81 17.02 -13.35
N MET A 36 3.11 16.77 -13.53
CA MET A 36 3.97 16.19 -12.49
C MET A 36 4.34 17.20 -11.40
N ASN A 37 4.46 18.48 -11.75
CA ASN A 37 4.74 19.60 -10.83
C ASN A 37 3.50 20.01 -10.01
N GLU A 38 2.29 19.75 -10.51
CA GLU A 38 1.03 19.96 -9.78
C GLU A 38 0.67 18.81 -8.81
N CYS A 39 1.45 17.73 -8.78
CA CYS A 39 1.20 16.66 -7.81
C CYS A 39 1.63 17.13 -6.40
N PRO A 40 0.73 17.13 -5.39
CA PRO A 40 1.04 17.62 -4.03
C PRO A 40 2.17 16.85 -3.32
N TRP A 41 2.56 15.69 -3.84
CA TRP A 41 3.62 14.84 -3.31
C TRP A 41 5.02 15.19 -3.82
N TYR A 42 5.13 16.07 -4.82
CA TYR A 42 6.40 16.49 -5.45
C TYR A 42 7.24 17.37 -4.51
N TYR A 43 6.59 18.28 -3.78
CA TYR A 43 7.22 19.20 -2.83
C TYR A 43 7.85 18.54 -1.61
N PHE A 44 7.42 17.32 -1.30
CA PHE A 44 7.97 16.68 -0.14
C PHE A 44 9.41 16.21 -0.42
N ASP A 45 10.32 16.56 0.49
CA ASP A 45 11.78 16.37 0.40
C ASP A 45 12.23 14.89 0.19
N SER A 46 13.52 14.61 0.05
CA SER A 46 14.01 13.22 0.14
C SER A 46 13.84 12.65 1.56
N SER A 47 13.99 13.48 2.60
CA SER A 47 14.04 13.06 3.99
C SER A 47 12.70 12.49 4.49
N TYR A 48 11.58 13.10 4.10
CA TYR A 48 10.26 12.59 4.50
C TYR A 48 9.96 11.22 3.88
N LYS A 49 10.46 10.91 2.67
CA LYS A 49 10.19 9.63 1.98
C LYS A 49 10.81 8.49 2.78
N THR A 50 12.04 8.73 3.26
CA THR A 50 12.76 7.81 4.14
C THR A 50 12.09 7.70 5.51
N LEU A 51 11.68 8.82 6.11
CA LEU A 51 10.97 8.82 7.38
C LEU A 51 9.66 8.05 7.28
N LEU A 52 8.88 8.28 6.23
CA LEU A 52 7.64 7.56 5.95
C LEU A 52 7.90 6.06 5.79
N GLY A 53 8.92 5.67 5.00
CA GLY A 53 9.34 4.27 4.86
C GLY A 53 9.71 3.64 6.20
N GLY A 54 10.46 4.36 7.03
CA GLY A 54 10.84 3.93 8.39
C GLY A 54 9.65 3.76 9.32
N CYS A 55 8.76 4.76 9.39
CA CYS A 55 7.53 4.70 10.17
C CYS A 55 6.65 3.52 9.75
N LEU A 56 6.51 3.29 8.43
CA LEU A 56 5.76 2.14 7.90
C LEU A 56 6.34 0.81 8.37
N ILE A 57 7.67 0.65 8.40
CA ILE A 57 8.32 -0.56 8.93
C ILE A 57 8.05 -0.71 10.42
N VAL A 58 8.24 0.36 11.21
CA VAL A 58 8.05 0.32 12.67
C VAL A 58 6.60 -0.04 13.01
N PHE A 59 5.62 0.70 12.49
CA PHE A 59 4.21 0.40 12.71
C PHE A 59 3.84 -0.98 12.17
N GLY A 60 4.50 -1.45 11.12
CA GLY A 60 4.30 -2.79 10.60
C GLY A 60 4.78 -3.90 11.51
N VAL A 61 6.00 -3.79 12.04
CA VAL A 61 6.55 -4.76 12.99
C VAL A 61 5.70 -4.80 14.26
N PHE A 62 5.40 -3.64 14.85
CA PHE A 62 4.52 -3.56 16.02
C PHE A 62 3.13 -4.11 15.72
N GLY A 63 2.55 -3.79 14.56
CA GLY A 63 1.26 -4.31 14.13
C GLY A 63 1.25 -5.83 13.98
N VAL A 64 2.29 -6.43 13.41
CA VAL A 64 2.41 -7.89 13.29
C VAL A 64 2.58 -8.54 14.66
N LEU A 65 3.44 -7.98 15.52
CA LEU A 65 3.68 -8.52 16.86
C LEU A 65 2.41 -8.48 17.72
N LEU A 66 1.70 -7.34 17.76
CA LEU A 66 0.49 -7.20 18.58
C LEU A 66 -0.67 -8.06 18.06
N ASN A 67 -0.92 -8.06 16.74
CA ASN A 67 -2.00 -8.87 16.18
C ASN A 67 -1.67 -10.37 16.22
N GLY A 68 -0.39 -10.74 16.05
CA GLY A 68 0.07 -12.12 16.16
C GLY A 68 0.00 -12.64 17.59
N TRP A 69 0.41 -11.83 18.57
CA TRP A 69 0.26 -12.15 19.98
C TRP A 69 -1.21 -12.35 20.35
N LEU A 70 -2.08 -11.43 19.96
CA LEU A 70 -3.52 -11.51 20.23
C LEU A 70 -4.14 -12.75 19.56
N PHE A 71 -3.74 -13.06 18.33
CA PHE A 71 -4.17 -14.26 17.64
C PHE A 71 -3.74 -15.53 18.40
N ALA A 72 -2.49 -15.59 18.87
CA ALA A 72 -1.95 -16.72 19.61
C ALA A 72 -2.62 -16.92 20.97
N THR A 73 -2.89 -15.84 21.72
CA THR A 73 -3.56 -15.93 23.02
C THR A 73 -4.99 -16.44 22.88
N PHE A 74 -5.75 -15.96 21.89
CA PHE A 74 -7.10 -16.45 21.64
C PHE A 74 -7.13 -17.92 21.21
N LEU A 75 -6.14 -18.37 20.43
CA LEU A 75 -6.00 -19.78 20.05
C LEU A 75 -5.66 -20.65 21.27
N HIS A 76 -4.72 -20.21 22.10
CA HIS A 76 -4.26 -20.94 23.28
C HIS A 76 -5.35 -21.06 24.35
N SER A 77 -6.13 -20.00 24.57
CA SER A 77 -7.21 -20.01 25.56
C SER A 77 -8.47 -20.78 25.12
N HIS A 78 -8.50 -21.33 23.90
CA HIS A 78 -9.62 -22.10 23.33
C HIS A 78 -10.98 -21.36 23.43
N LEU A 79 -10.95 -20.01 23.49
CA LEU A 79 -12.10 -19.13 23.70
C LEU A 79 -12.94 -18.92 22.44
N LEU A 80 -12.94 -19.88 21.52
CA LEU A 80 -13.62 -19.84 20.21
C LEU A 80 -15.15 -19.98 20.32
N ILE A 81 -15.70 -20.01 21.53
CA ILE A 81 -17.11 -20.31 21.81
C ILE A 81 -18.01 -19.12 21.48
N PHE A 82 -17.54 -17.87 21.64
CA PHE A 82 -18.33 -16.68 21.31
C PHE A 82 -18.01 -16.15 19.91
N ARG A 83 -19.06 -15.80 19.17
CA ARG A 83 -19.00 -15.20 17.82
C ARG A 83 -18.09 -13.99 17.76
N SER A 84 -18.03 -13.20 18.84
CA SER A 84 -17.17 -12.03 19.00
C SER A 84 -15.68 -12.37 18.92
N HIS A 85 -15.24 -13.47 19.55
CA HIS A 85 -13.83 -13.88 19.55
C HIS A 85 -13.39 -14.38 18.17
N VAL A 86 -14.26 -15.11 17.46
CA VAL A 86 -14.02 -15.53 16.06
C VAL A 86 -13.89 -14.31 15.15
N LEU A 87 -14.69 -13.27 15.38
CA LEU A 87 -14.63 -12.03 14.61
C LEU A 87 -13.34 -11.25 14.86
N VAL A 88 -12.89 -11.19 16.12
CA VAL A 88 -11.59 -10.59 16.49
C VAL A 88 -10.42 -11.36 15.87
N LEU A 89 -10.46 -12.69 15.86
CA LEU A 89 -9.44 -13.52 15.21
C LEU A 89 -9.36 -13.26 13.70
N ASN A 90 -10.52 -13.15 13.04
CA ASN A 90 -10.59 -12.86 11.61
C ASN A 90 -10.06 -11.45 11.30
N LEU A 91 -10.36 -10.48 12.17
CA LEU A 91 -9.81 -9.12 12.11
C LEU A 91 -8.28 -9.11 12.31
N CYS A 92 -7.76 -9.91 13.24
CA CYS A 92 -6.32 -10.06 13.48
C CYS A 92 -5.62 -10.67 12.25
N SER A 93 -6.20 -11.70 11.65
CA SER A 93 -5.67 -12.35 10.44
C SER A 93 -5.63 -11.38 9.24
N ALA A 94 -6.72 -10.62 9.02
CA ALA A 94 -6.74 -9.59 7.98
C ALA A 94 -5.74 -8.46 8.25
N SER A 95 -5.52 -8.09 9.51
CA SER A 95 -4.49 -7.13 9.91
C SER A 95 -3.08 -7.66 9.70
N LEU A 96 -2.83 -8.93 10.00
CA LEU A 96 -1.55 -9.59 9.73
C LEU A 96 -1.25 -9.62 8.23
N GLY A 97 -2.18 -10.10 7.40
CA GLY A 97 -2.01 -10.14 5.94
C GLY A 97 -1.78 -8.74 5.35
N ARG A 98 -2.51 -7.75 5.85
CA ARG A 98 -2.30 -6.34 5.51
C ARG A 98 -0.90 -5.88 5.88
N ASN A 99 -0.44 -6.17 7.09
CA ASN A 99 0.86 -5.69 7.56
C ASN A 99 2.00 -6.37 6.78
N LEU A 100 1.90 -7.68 6.55
CA LEU A 100 2.89 -8.47 5.83
C LEU A 100 2.99 -8.11 4.35
N ILE A 101 1.89 -7.74 3.69
CA ILE A 101 1.91 -7.41 2.27
C ILE A 101 2.14 -5.92 2.07
N ARG A 102 1.44 -5.07 2.84
CA ARG A 102 1.46 -3.63 2.59
C ARG A 102 2.79 -3.01 3.01
N PHE A 103 3.30 -3.33 4.19
CA PHE A 103 4.47 -2.65 4.73
C PHE A 103 5.76 -2.91 3.94
N PRO A 104 6.16 -4.15 3.61
CA PRO A 104 7.40 -4.35 2.87
C PRO A 104 7.32 -3.79 1.45
N PHE A 105 6.18 -3.90 0.77
CA PHE A 105 5.98 -3.31 -0.56
C PHE A 105 5.95 -1.78 -0.53
N ALA A 106 5.28 -1.19 0.47
CA ALA A 106 5.20 0.27 0.60
C ALA A 106 6.52 0.89 1.08
N ALA A 107 7.21 0.26 2.04
CA ALA A 107 8.46 0.76 2.60
C ALA A 107 9.61 0.67 1.59
N SER A 108 9.80 -0.48 0.94
CA SER A 108 10.81 -0.63 -0.11
C SER A 108 10.57 0.37 -1.25
N SER A 109 9.32 0.56 -1.68
CA SER A 109 8.97 1.53 -2.73
C SER A 109 9.18 2.98 -2.29
N ALA A 110 8.93 3.29 -1.01
CA ALA A 110 9.17 4.62 -0.45
C ALA A 110 10.68 4.94 -0.38
N ILE A 111 11.49 3.98 0.07
CA ILE A 111 12.95 4.13 0.18
C ILE A 111 13.60 4.21 -1.20
N ALA A 112 13.18 3.36 -2.14
CA ALA A 112 13.71 3.34 -3.50
C ALA A 112 13.16 4.46 -4.39
N LYS A 113 12.17 5.23 -3.91
CA LYS A 113 11.47 6.31 -4.64
C LYS A 113 10.84 5.85 -5.98
N ARG A 114 10.68 4.54 -6.16
CA ARG A 114 10.17 3.88 -7.37
C ARG A 114 9.53 2.55 -6.99
N TRP A 115 8.69 2.01 -7.88
CA TRP A 115 8.11 0.68 -7.70
C TRP A 115 9.07 -0.41 -8.20
N LEU A 116 9.33 -1.45 -7.40
CA LEU A 116 10.32 -2.49 -7.72
C LEU A 116 9.71 -3.81 -8.20
N TYR A 117 8.42 -4.02 -8.02
CA TYR A 117 7.82 -5.35 -8.09
C TYR A 117 7.05 -5.65 -9.40
N GLY A 118 7.07 -4.72 -10.36
CA GLY A 118 6.35 -4.83 -11.65
C GLY A 118 4.85 -4.49 -11.60
N THR A 119 4.17 -4.59 -12.74
CA THR A 119 2.77 -4.15 -12.92
C THR A 119 1.73 -5.10 -12.29
N ALA A 120 1.94 -6.40 -12.37
CA ALA A 120 1.03 -7.39 -11.78
C ALA A 120 0.95 -7.28 -10.24
N SER A 121 2.10 -7.11 -9.59
CA SER A 121 2.16 -6.88 -8.13
C SER A 121 1.58 -5.52 -7.73
N CYS A 122 1.70 -4.52 -8.59
CA CYS A 122 1.08 -3.21 -8.41
C CYS A 122 -0.46 -3.33 -8.37
N GLN A 123 -1.05 -4.03 -9.35
CA GLN A 123 -2.50 -4.29 -9.37
C GLN A 123 -2.95 -5.10 -8.15
N LEU A 124 -2.23 -6.16 -7.83
CA LEU A 124 -2.53 -7.00 -6.67
C LEU A 124 -2.43 -6.20 -5.36
N PHE A 125 -1.39 -5.36 -5.21
CA PHE A 125 -1.23 -4.48 -4.06
C PHE A 125 -2.40 -3.50 -3.92
N ALA A 126 -2.82 -2.86 -5.02
CA ALA A 126 -3.95 -1.93 -5.00
C ALA A 126 -5.26 -2.63 -4.62
N PHE A 127 -5.54 -3.79 -5.23
CA PHE A 127 -6.71 -4.60 -4.93
C PHE A 127 -6.72 -5.08 -3.48
N LEU A 128 -5.65 -5.73 -3.02
CA LEU A 128 -5.55 -6.24 -1.65
C LEU A 128 -5.62 -5.12 -0.63
N ASN A 129 -5.03 -3.97 -0.92
CA ASN A 129 -5.07 -2.81 -0.03
C ASN A 129 -6.52 -2.34 0.20
N GLN A 130 -7.33 -2.28 -0.86
CA GLN A 130 -8.73 -1.89 -0.78
C GLN A 130 -9.61 -2.99 -0.17
N PHE A 131 -9.42 -4.24 -0.60
CA PHE A 131 -10.19 -5.39 -0.11
C PHE A 131 -10.00 -5.59 1.40
N LEU A 132 -8.74 -5.63 1.86
CA LEU A 132 -8.42 -5.70 3.29
C LEU A 132 -8.86 -4.43 4.02
N GLY A 133 -8.90 -3.28 3.32
CA GLY A 133 -9.52 -2.02 3.73
C GLY A 133 -10.94 -2.19 4.22
N VAL A 134 -11.80 -2.59 3.29
CA VAL A 134 -13.24 -2.81 3.49
C VAL A 134 -13.47 -3.91 4.52
N PHE A 135 -12.75 -5.03 4.43
CA PHE A 135 -12.90 -6.16 5.34
C PHE A 135 -12.71 -5.76 6.81
N GLN A 136 -11.70 -4.94 7.12
CA GLN A 136 -11.50 -4.45 8.48
C GLN A 136 -12.62 -3.54 8.95
N MET A 137 -13.13 -2.67 8.08
CA MET A 137 -14.27 -1.81 8.41
C MET A 137 -15.51 -2.65 8.69
N THR A 138 -15.83 -3.61 7.82
CA THR A 138 -16.96 -4.53 8.02
C THR A 138 -16.82 -5.32 9.32
N ALA A 139 -15.63 -5.82 9.63
CA ALA A 139 -15.38 -6.52 10.88
C ALA A 139 -15.58 -5.61 12.10
N LEU A 140 -15.12 -4.36 12.05
CA LEU A 140 -15.38 -3.38 13.11
C LEU A 140 -16.87 -3.06 13.28
N PHE A 141 -17.61 -2.86 12.18
CA PHE A 141 -19.05 -2.64 12.23
C PHE A 141 -19.81 -3.82 12.82
N THR A 142 -19.39 -5.05 12.48
CA THR A 142 -20.02 -6.28 12.98
C THR A 142 -19.66 -6.57 14.44
N LEU A 143 -18.51 -6.09 14.93
CA LEU A 143 -18.13 -6.18 16.34
C LEU A 143 -18.93 -5.22 17.24
N LYS A 144 -19.39 -4.10 16.69
CA LYS A 144 -20.16 -3.07 17.42
C LYS A 144 -21.63 -3.46 17.61
N ASN A 145 -22.14 -4.40 16.83
CA ASN A 145 -23.56 -4.76 16.75
C ASN A 145 -23.80 -6.18 17.25
#